data_AF-A0A7J4DCD6-F1
#
_entry.id   AF-A0A7J4DCD6-F1
#
_cell.length_a   1.000
_cell.length_b   1.000
_cell.length_c   1.000
_cell.angle_alpha   90.00
_cell.angle_beta   90.00
_cell.angle_gamma   90.00
#
_symmetry.space_group_name_H-M   'P 1'
#
loop_
_entity.id
_entity.type
_entity.pdbx_description
1 polymer ?
#
loop_
_entity_poly.entity_id
_entity_poly.type
_entity_poly.pdbx_seq_one_letter_code
_entity_poly.pdbx_strand_id
1 'polypeptide(L)' 'MLVDGLWTGAILDQHLHLDRSNRFLDAISEFTRSGGTGIMLVHKPGFSAALPTDLDGYRAAYTDTLSMADEVRDEFGI' A
#
# COMPACT_ATOMS: atom_id res chain seq x y z
N MET A 1 9.73 3.53 21.33
CA MET A 1 10.74 3.96 22.33
C MET A 1 12.06 3.33 21.94
N LEU A 2 13.20 4.01 22.10
CA LEU A 2 14.49 3.37 21.87
C LEU A 2 14.86 2.51 23.10
N VAL A 3 15.22 1.25 22.88
CA VAL A 3 15.78 0.34 23.89
C VAL A 3 17.17 -0.03 23.41
N ASP A 4 18.19 0.27 24.20
CA ASP A 4 19.61 0.06 23.84
C ASP A 4 20.01 0.66 22.48
N GLY A 5 19.42 1.81 22.13
CA GLY A 5 19.65 2.50 20.86
C GLY A 5 18.85 1.95 19.67
N LEU A 6 18.03 0.91 19.86
CA LEU A 6 17.18 0.31 18.82
C LEU A 6 15.72 0.72 18.99
N TRP A 7 15.06 1.01 17.87
CA TRP A 7 13.62 1.32 17.86
C TRP A 7 12.79 0.05 18.04
N THR A 8 11.88 0.07 19.03
CA THR A 8 10.98 -1.05 19.34
C THR A 8 9.50 -0.72 19.10
N GLY A 9 9.20 0.48 18.58
CA GLY A 9 7.84 0.90 18.29
C GLY A 9 7.37 0.51 16.90
N ALA A 10 6.14 0.90 16.55
CA ALA A 10 5.63 0.77 15.20
C ALA A 10 6.50 1.55 14.19
N ILE A 11 6.64 1.01 12.99
CA ILE A 11 7.28 1.64 11.84
C ILE A 11 6.21 1.77 10.76
N LEU A 12 5.75 3.00 10.55
CA LEU A 12 4.69 3.32 9.61
C LEU A 12 5.29 4.05 8.40
N ASP A 13 5.04 3.54 7.20
CA ASP A 13 5.15 4.39 6.00
C ASP A 13 3.88 5.23 5.90
N GLN A 14 4.01 6.54 6.09
CA GLN A 14 2.88 7.46 6.13
C GLN A 14 2.35 7.82 4.74
N HIS A 15 3.01 7.42 3.65
CA HIS A 15 2.54 7.71 2.30
C HIS A 15 3.10 6.70 1.31
N LEU A 16 2.36 5.61 1.07
CA LEU A 16 2.75 4.58 0.12
C LEU A 16 1.79 4.52 -1.07
N HIS A 17 2.35 4.44 -2.27
CA HIS A 17 1.60 4.13 -3.49
C HIS A 17 1.95 2.72 -3.98
N LEU A 18 0.94 1.87 -4.13
CA LEU A 18 1.08 0.54 -4.72
C LEU A 18 0.70 0.53 -6.20
N ASP A 19 1.29 -0.41 -6.95
CA ASP A 19 1.10 -0.54 -8.39
C ASP A 19 1.22 -2.00 -8.81
N ARG A 20 0.11 -2.59 -9.27
CA ARG A 20 0.05 -3.98 -9.75
C ARG A 20 0.93 -4.25 -10.95
N SER A 21 1.25 -3.22 -11.75
CA SER A 21 2.09 -3.35 -12.93
C SER A 21 3.59 -3.26 -12.61
N ASN A 22 3.92 -3.15 -11.33
CA ASN A 22 5.29 -3.07 -10.83
C ASN A 22 5.44 -4.01 -9.63
N ARG A 23 6.19 -3.61 -8.59
CA ARG A 23 6.58 -4.49 -7.48
C ARG A 23 5.45 -4.92 -6.56
N PHE A 24 4.35 -4.17 -6.49
CA PHE A 24 3.16 -4.45 -5.67
C PHE A 24 3.47 -5.13 -4.31
N LEU A 25 3.11 -6.40 -4.13
CA LEU A 25 3.28 -7.17 -2.89
C LEU A 25 4.75 -7.47 -2.56
N ASP A 26 5.64 -7.54 -3.55
CA ASP A 26 7.08 -7.68 -3.28
C ASP A 26 7.63 -6.46 -2.53
N ALA A 27 7.12 -5.26 -2.82
CA ALA A 27 7.52 -4.05 -2.09
C ALA A 27 7.07 -4.10 -0.62
N ILE A 28 5.88 -4.64 -0.36
CA ILE A 28 5.35 -4.82 1.00
C ILE A 28 6.11 -5.91 1.75
N SER A 29 6.42 -7.02 1.07
CA SER A 29 7.26 -8.10 1.60
C SER A 29 8.62 -7.58 2.05
N GLU A 30 9.27 -6.72 1.26
CA GLU A 30 10.55 -6.11 1.66
C GLU A 30 10.42 -5.13 2.82
N PHE A 31 9.36 -4.32 2.84
CA PHE A 31 9.12 -3.38 3.93
C PHE A 31 8.89 -4.09 5.26
N THR A 32 8.04 -5.12 5.27
CA THR A 32 7.75 -5.94 6.47
C THR A 32 8.97 -6.70 6.95
N ARG A 33 9.76 -7.29 6.04
CA ARG A 33 11.05 -7.95 6.37
C ARG A 33 12.08 -6.98 6.96
N SER A 34 11.95 -5.70 6.66
CA SER A 34 12.80 -4.62 7.20
C SER A 34 12.27 -4.03 8.51
N GLY A 35 11.20 -4.59 9.08
CA GLY A 35 10.59 -4.18 10.35
C GLY A 35 9.40 -3.22 10.22
N GLY A 36 8.92 -2.95 9.01
CA GLY A 36 7.69 -2.20 8.79
C GLY A 36 6.47 -2.86 9.42
N THR A 37 5.63 -2.07 10.09
CA THR A 37 4.47 -2.58 10.85
C THR A 37 3.14 -1.94 10.46
N GLY A 38 3.13 -1.07 9.45
CA GLY A 38 1.93 -0.41 8.97
C GLY A 38 2.22 0.47 7.76
N ILE A 39 1.21 0.68 6.93
CA ILE A 39 1.26 1.58 5.78
C ILE A 39 0.03 2.47 5.72
N MET A 40 0.19 3.69 5.20
CA MET A 40 -0.90 4.51 4.72
C MET A 40 -0.95 4.39 3.19
N LEU A 41 -1.83 3.52 2.70
CA LEU A 41 -2.02 3.33 1.27
C LEU A 41 -2.73 4.56 0.67
N VAL A 42 -2.07 5.22 -0.26
CA VAL A 42 -2.57 6.38 -0.98
C VAL A 42 -2.97 5.98 -2.39
N HIS A 43 -4.17 6.39 -2.80
CA HIS A 43 -4.73 6.09 -4.11
C HIS A 43 -3.76 6.47 -5.24
N LYS A 44 -3.31 5.45 -5.98
CA LYS A 44 -2.58 5.57 -7.24
C LYS A 44 -3.34 4.75 -8.29
N PRO A 45 -4.30 5.35 -9.00
CA PRO A 45 -5.02 4.64 -10.04
C PRO A 45 -4.09 4.34 -11.23
N GLY A 46 -4.28 3.19 -11.86
CA GLY A 46 -3.53 2.77 -13.06
C GLY A 46 -3.94 3.51 -14.34
N PHE A 47 -4.24 4.80 -14.28
CA PHE A 47 -4.62 5.59 -15.47
C PHE A 47 -3.40 5.77 -16.38
N SER A 48 -3.32 4.98 -17.46
CA SER A 48 -2.20 5.00 -18.40
C SER A 48 -2.55 5.54 -19.78
N ALA A 49 -3.81 5.43 -20.21
CA ALA A 49 -4.27 5.83 -21.55
C ALA A 49 -5.25 7.01 -21.52
N ALA A 50 -6.27 6.96 -20.66
CA ALA A 50 -7.29 7.99 -20.52
C ALA A 50 -7.85 8.02 -19.09
N LEU A 51 -8.44 9.14 -18.71
CA LEU A 51 -9.16 9.29 -17.45
C LEU A 51 -10.60 8.76 -17.60
N PRO A 52 -11.19 8.17 -16.54
CA PRO A 52 -12.61 7.89 -16.51
C PRO A 52 -13.45 9.14 -16.82
N THR A 53 -14.51 8.97 -17.61
CA THR A 53 -15.44 10.05 -17.96
C THR A 53 -16.72 10.02 -17.13
N ASP A 54 -16.89 9.00 -16.30
CA ASP A 54 -18.05 8.81 -15.44
C ASP A 54 -17.65 8.37 -14.03
N LEU A 55 -18.64 8.40 -13.14
CA LEU A 55 -18.48 8.07 -11.73
C LEU A 55 -18.11 6.60 -11.53
N ASP A 56 -18.61 5.70 -12.39
CA ASP A 56 -18.40 4.27 -12.22
C ASP A 56 -16.95 3.87 -12.54
N GLY A 57 -16.31 4.52 -13.52
CA GLY A 57 -14.88 4.33 -13.77
C GLY A 57 -14.00 4.83 -12.61
N TYR A 58 -14.34 5.96 -11.99
CA TYR A 58 -13.63 6.41 -10.78
C TYR A 58 -13.86 5.48 -9.59
N ARG A 59 -15.08 4.97 -9.41
CA ARG A 59 -15.39 3.97 -8.38
C ARG A 59 -14.61 2.68 -8.58
N ALA A 60 -14.52 2.18 -9.81
CA ALA A 60 -13.75 0.99 -10.13
C ALA A 60 -12.26 1.17 -9.78
N ALA A 61 -11.67 2.30 -10.17
CA ALA A 61 -10.27 2.61 -9.86
C ALA A 61 -10.01 2.73 -8.34
N TYR A 62 -10.92 3.33 -7.59
CA TYR A 62 -10.80 3.41 -6.13
C TYR A 62 -11.02 2.04 -5.46
N THR A 63 -11.96 1.24 -5.96
CA THR A 63 -12.22 -0.11 -5.47
C THR A 63 -10.99 -1.00 -5.62
N ASP A 64 -10.22 -0.87 -6.70
CA ASP A 64 -8.95 -1.57 -6.86
C ASP A 64 -7.91 -1.18 -5.79
N THR A 65 -7.87 0.11 -5.37
CA THR A 65 -7.04 0.53 -4.24
C THR A 65 -7.48 -0.11 -2.92
N LEU A 66 -8.80 -0.26 -2.71
CA LEU A 66 -9.30 -0.95 -1.52
C LEU A 66 -8.92 -2.44 -1.54
N SER A 67 -9.02 -3.11 -2.68
CA SER A 67 -8.63 -4.52 -2.78
C SER A 67 -7.12 -4.71 -2.60
N MET A 68 -6.28 -3.78 -3.06
CA MET A 68 -4.85 -3.78 -2.70
C MET A 68 -4.64 -3.75 -1.18
N ALA A 69 -5.41 -2.93 -0.46
CA ALA A 69 -5.33 -2.90 1.00
C ALA A 69 -5.82 -4.21 1.65
N ASP A 70 -6.82 -4.87 1.06
CA ASP A 70 -7.27 -6.19 1.51
C ASP A 70 -6.17 -7.24 1.31
N GLU A 71 -5.56 -7.30 0.12
CA GLU A 71 -4.46 -8.21 -0.22
C GLU A 71 -3.26 -8.01 0.73
N VAL A 72 -2.88 -6.76 1.04
CA VAL A 72 -1.81 -6.47 2.00
C VAL A 72 -2.14 -6.98 3.40
N ARG A 73 -3.37 -6.77 3.87
CA ARG A 73 -3.80 -7.23 5.19
C ARG A 73 -3.83 -8.75 5.28
N ASP A 74 -4.32 -9.41 4.24
CA ASP A 74 -4.44 -10.87 4.19
C ASP A 74 -3.07 -11.56 4.14
N GLU A 75 -2.10 -10.99 3.41
CA GLU A 75 -0.78 -11.60 3.23
C GLU A 75 0.23 -11.23 4.34
N PHE A 76 0.19 -10.00 4.85
CA PHE A 76 1.24 -9.47 5.73
C PHE A 76 0.76 -9.05 7.12
N GLY A 77 -0.55 -8.88 7.32
CA GLY A 77 -1.12 -8.46 8.59
C GLY A 77 -0.77 -7.03 9.02
N ILE A 78 -0.39 -6.16 8.08
CA ILE A 78 -0.08 -4.74 8.31
C ILE A 78 -1.05 -3.79 7.60
#